data_AF-A0A1V6E4G7-F1
#
_entry.id   AF-A0A1V6E4G7-F1
#
_cell.length_a   1.000
_cell.length_b   1.000
_cell.length_c   1.000
_cell.angle_alpha   90.00
_cell.angle_beta   90.00
_cell.angle_gamma   90.00
#
_symmetry.space_group_name_H-M   'P 1'
#
loop_
_entity.id
_entity.type
_entity.pdbx_description
1 polymer ?
#
loop_
_entity_poly.entity_id
_entity_poly.type
_entity_poly.pdbx_seq_one_letter_code
_entity_poly.pdbx_strand_id
1 'polypeptide(L)'
;MIGLFHESGAVESLPEALRGKIEIVEADALLWQPSAPVDFLYADIWLTLAEPETLDQVRRMQANVRARQVYFWGQEITLFARAAAWREAGEAWTMDLVRRCAAEQLGLPLLLPEGIGYPEMIDRVVASRRLRGLPVR
;
A
#
# COMPACT_ATOMS: atom_id res chain seq x y z
N MET A 1 4.46 -19.20 9.89
CA MET A 1 3.49 -18.65 8.91
C MET A 1 3.68 -19.26 7.52
N ILE A 2 4.92 -19.41 7.02
CA ILE A 2 5.18 -20.07 5.72
C ILE A 2 4.83 -21.57 5.73
N GLY A 3 5.03 -22.27 6.84
CA GLY A 3 4.56 -23.66 7.01
C GLY A 3 3.06 -23.83 6.71
N LEU A 4 2.21 -22.85 7.08
CA LEU A 4 0.78 -22.90 6.78
C LEU A 4 0.48 -22.81 5.28
N PHE A 5 1.26 -22.04 4.52
CA PHE A 5 1.09 -21.96 3.06
C PHE A 5 1.38 -23.31 2.40
N HIS A 6 2.47 -23.98 2.79
CA HIS A 6 2.78 -25.31 2.29
C HIS A 6 1.76 -26.36 2.75
N GLU A 7 1.37 -26.34 4.02
CA GLU A 7 0.38 -27.27 4.59
C GLU A 7 -1.01 -27.09 3.97
N SER A 8 -1.36 -25.87 3.56
CA SER A 8 -2.64 -25.58 2.91
C SER A 8 -2.76 -26.18 1.50
N GLY A 9 -1.65 -26.52 0.85
CA GLY A 9 -1.62 -26.95 -0.55
C GLY A 9 -2.07 -25.86 -1.53
N ALA A 10 -2.13 -24.59 -1.10
CA ALA A 10 -2.72 -23.52 -1.90
C ALA A 10 -1.97 -23.30 -3.22
N VAL A 11 -0.64 -23.38 -3.20
CA VAL A 11 0.19 -23.22 -4.42
C VAL A 11 0.24 -24.51 -5.22
N GLU A 12 0.28 -25.65 -4.54
CA GLU A 12 0.33 -26.99 -5.11
C GLU A 12 -0.97 -27.32 -5.86
N SER A 13 -2.11 -26.79 -5.43
CA SER A 13 -3.40 -26.96 -6.09
C SER A 13 -3.57 -26.14 -7.38
N LEU A 14 -2.66 -25.21 -7.68
CA LEU A 14 -2.75 -24.39 -8.88
C LEU A 14 -2.37 -25.19 -10.15
N PRO A 15 -2.97 -24.84 -11.31
CA PRO A 15 -2.48 -25.30 -12.60
C PRO A 15 -0.99 -25.01 -12.78
N GLU A 16 -0.26 -25.92 -13.43
CA GLU A 16 1.21 -25.85 -13.59
C GLU A 16 1.69 -24.50 -14.16
N ALA A 17 0.98 -23.99 -15.16
CA ALA A 17 1.30 -22.70 -15.81
C ALA A 17 1.19 -21.49 -14.87
N LEU A 18 0.46 -21.61 -13.76
CA LEU A 18 0.34 -20.57 -12.73
C LEU A 18 1.31 -20.80 -11.58
N ARG A 19 1.58 -22.07 -11.22
CA ARG A 19 2.52 -22.41 -10.16
C ARG A 19 3.91 -21.85 -10.44
N GLY A 20 4.39 -21.96 -11.68
CA GLY A 20 5.68 -21.41 -12.10
C GLY A 20 5.80 -19.88 -12.06
N LYS A 21 4.71 -19.15 -11.75
CA LYS A 21 4.72 -17.68 -11.60
C LYS A 21 4.85 -17.23 -10.15
N ILE A 22 4.83 -18.16 -9.18
CA ILE A 22 4.80 -17.85 -7.76
C ILE A 22 6.08 -18.37 -7.12
N GLU A 23 6.80 -17.46 -6.45
CA GLU A 23 7.93 -17.78 -5.59
C GLU A 23 7.57 -17.36 -4.16
N ILE A 24 7.73 -18.26 -3.19
CA ILE A 24 7.58 -17.96 -1.77
C ILE A 24 8.97 -17.80 -1.17
N VAL A 25 9.24 -16.65 -0.58
CA VAL A 25 10.52 -16.35 0.05
C VAL A 25 10.32 -16.15 1.56
N GLU A 26 11.05 -16.91 2.36
CA GLU A 26 11.16 -16.67 3.81
C GLU A 26 12.23 -15.62 4.09
N ALA A 27 11.80 -14.39 4.32
CA ALA A 27 12.69 -13.28 4.66
C ALA A 27 11.97 -12.20 5.46
N ASP A 28 12.75 -11.33 6.09
CA ASP A 28 12.25 -10.06 6.61
C ASP A 28 11.98 -9.11 5.43
N ALA A 29 10.72 -8.71 5.26
CA ALA A 29 10.29 -7.81 4.18
C ALA A 29 11.02 -6.45 4.21
N LEU A 30 11.46 -5.97 5.38
CA LEU A 30 12.20 -4.72 5.52
C LEU A 30 13.67 -4.84 5.11
N LEU A 31 14.18 -6.05 4.94
CA LEU A 31 15.57 -6.35 4.56
C LEU A 31 15.69 -6.98 3.18
N TRP A 32 14.65 -7.67 2.72
CA TRP A 32 14.67 -8.44 1.49
C TRP A 32 14.88 -7.56 0.26
N GLN A 33 15.74 -8.04 -0.65
CA GLN A 33 16.10 -7.36 -1.89
C GLN A 33 16.11 -8.37 -3.05
N PRO A 34 15.35 -8.13 -4.12
CA PRO A 34 15.42 -8.93 -5.34
C PRO A 34 16.68 -8.59 -6.15
N SER A 35 17.13 -9.54 -6.96
CA SER A 35 18.28 -9.35 -7.86
C SER A 35 18.05 -8.25 -8.91
N ALA A 36 16.79 -8.02 -9.30
CA ALA A 36 16.39 -6.99 -10.25
C ALA A 36 15.24 -6.12 -9.67
N PRO A 37 15.08 -4.86 -10.12
CA PRO A 37 13.90 -4.06 -9.80
C PRO A 37 12.60 -4.76 -10.21
N VAL A 38 11.54 -4.55 -9.43
CA VAL A 38 10.21 -5.10 -9.73
C VAL A 38 9.30 -4.06 -10.37
N ASP A 39 8.25 -4.50 -11.06
CA ASP A 39 7.25 -3.56 -11.60
C ASP A 39 6.34 -3.02 -10.51
N PHE A 40 5.97 -3.85 -9.54
CA PHE A 40 4.97 -3.52 -8.54
C PHE A 40 5.28 -4.12 -7.17
N LEU A 41 5.03 -3.34 -6.12
CA LEU A 41 5.04 -3.78 -4.72
C LEU A 41 3.63 -3.62 -4.13
N TYR A 42 3.07 -4.72 -3.63
CA TYR A 42 1.92 -4.69 -2.72
C TYR A 42 2.39 -5.04 -1.31
N ALA A 43 2.26 -4.10 -0.37
CA ALA A 43 2.68 -4.30 1.01
C ALA A 43 1.48 -4.42 1.96
N ASP A 44 1.38 -5.56 2.66
CA ASP A 44 0.34 -5.85 3.65
C ASP A 44 0.93 -6.71 4.77
N ILE A 45 1.70 -6.06 5.65
CA ILE A 45 2.49 -6.74 6.69
C ILE A 45 2.14 -6.26 8.11
N TRP A 46 1.23 -5.30 8.24
CA TRP A 46 0.85 -4.70 9.52
C TRP A 46 -0.35 -5.41 10.13
N LEU A 47 -0.41 -5.43 11.45
CA LEU A 47 -1.55 -6.00 12.17
C LEU A 47 -2.77 -5.10 12.07
N THR A 48 -2.55 -3.78 12.05
CA THR A 48 -3.59 -2.76 12.03
C THR A 48 -3.34 -1.71 10.97
N LEU A 49 -4.43 -1.02 10.59
CA LEU A 49 -4.38 0.10 9.65
C LEU A 49 -3.98 1.39 10.37
N ALA A 50 -3.15 2.20 9.70
CA ALA A 50 -2.62 3.48 10.18
C ALA A 50 -1.68 3.32 11.39
N GLU A 51 -0.77 2.36 11.33
CA GLU A 51 0.35 2.29 12.27
C GLU A 51 1.36 3.41 11.96
N PRO A 52 1.94 4.08 12.97
CA PRO A 52 2.85 5.21 12.76
C PRO A 52 4.04 4.89 11.84
N GLU A 53 4.57 3.67 11.92
CA GLU A 53 5.76 3.23 11.21
C GLU A 53 5.47 2.76 9.77
N THR A 54 4.19 2.59 9.39
CA THR A 54 3.79 2.05 8.08
C THR A 54 4.47 2.76 6.92
N LEU A 55 4.45 4.10 6.91
CA LEU A 55 4.99 4.87 5.79
C LEU A 55 6.50 4.71 5.62
N ASP A 56 7.25 4.73 6.73
CA ASP A 56 8.70 4.59 6.68
C ASP A 56 9.13 3.16 6.30
N GLN A 57 8.36 2.17 6.75
CA GLN A 57 8.54 0.79 6.32
C GLN A 57 8.24 0.59 4.84
N VAL A 58 7.15 1.18 4.31
CA VAL A 58 6.86 1.15 2.86
C VAL A 58 7.98 1.80 2.06
N ARG A 59 8.49 2.97 2.49
CA ARG A 59 9.63 3.64 1.84
C ARG A 59 10.87 2.76 1.83
N ARG A 60 11.17 2.07 2.94
CA ARG A 60 12.29 1.14 3.02
C ARG A 60 12.12 -0.05 2.07
N MET A 61 10.96 -0.70 2.09
CA MET A 61 10.65 -1.80 1.16
C MET A 61 10.77 -1.33 -0.29
N GLN A 62 10.23 -0.15 -0.59
CA GLN A 62 10.31 0.44 -1.92
C GLN A 62 11.76 0.73 -2.36
N ALA A 63 12.61 1.24 -1.45
CA ALA A 63 14.03 1.44 -1.74
C ALA A 63 14.77 0.12 -2.00
N ASN A 64 14.42 -0.94 -1.28
CA ASN A 64 15.02 -2.26 -1.44
C ASN A 64 14.62 -2.93 -2.78
N VAL A 65 13.31 -2.99 -3.05
CA VAL A 65 12.78 -3.72 -4.23
C VAL A 65 12.77 -2.88 -5.49
N ARG A 66 12.89 -1.55 -5.36
CA ARG A 66 12.95 -0.58 -6.45
C ARG A 66 11.72 -0.69 -7.36
N ALA A 67 10.52 -0.80 -6.80
CA ALA A 67 9.31 -1.01 -7.60
C ALA A 67 9.00 0.20 -8.47
N ARG A 68 8.43 0.01 -9.66
CA ARG A 68 7.92 1.14 -10.46
C ARG A 68 6.67 1.75 -9.85
N GLN A 69 5.84 0.93 -9.20
CA GLN A 69 4.64 1.36 -8.50
C GLN A 69 4.48 0.63 -7.17
N VAL A 70 3.84 1.31 -6.21
CA VAL A 70 3.60 0.79 -4.86
C VAL A 70 2.12 0.92 -4.51
N TYR A 71 1.55 -0.11 -3.92
CA TYR A 71 0.31 -0.02 -3.16
C TYR A 71 0.52 -0.67 -1.80
N PHE A 72 -0.13 -0.16 -0.77
CA PHE A 72 -0.04 -0.77 0.56
C PHE A 72 -1.37 -0.72 1.28
N TRP A 73 -1.59 -1.69 2.17
CA TRP A 73 -2.78 -1.78 2.99
C TRP A 73 -2.92 -0.53 3.87
N GLY A 74 -3.94 0.29 3.58
CA GLY A 74 -4.20 1.56 4.27
C GLY A 74 -3.76 2.83 3.54
N GLN A 75 -3.31 2.72 2.29
CA GLN A 75 -2.90 3.85 1.45
C GLN A 75 -3.88 5.03 1.48
N GLU A 76 -5.18 4.78 1.35
CA GLU A 76 -6.23 5.80 1.33
C GLU A 76 -6.24 6.63 2.63
N ILE A 77 -6.06 5.95 3.77
CA ILE A 77 -6.07 6.58 5.09
C ILE A 77 -4.83 7.45 5.25
N THR A 78 -3.66 6.94 4.85
CA THR A 78 -2.42 7.70 4.89
C THR A 78 -2.47 8.91 3.96
N LEU A 79 -2.98 8.76 2.74
CA LEU A 79 -3.18 9.86 1.80
C LEU A 79 -4.08 10.94 2.40
N PHE A 80 -5.21 10.55 2.99
CA PHE A 80 -6.12 11.49 3.63
C PHE A 80 -5.45 12.21 4.80
N ALA A 81 -4.81 11.47 5.71
CA ALA A 81 -4.18 12.04 6.91
C ALA A 81 -3.10 13.05 6.54
N ARG A 82 -2.24 12.70 5.57
CA ARG A 82 -1.15 13.55 5.10
C ARG A 82 -1.68 14.76 4.34
N ALA A 83 -2.64 14.57 3.44
CA ALA A 83 -3.24 15.70 2.73
C ALA A 83 -3.97 16.64 3.68
N ALA A 84 -4.70 16.14 4.68
CA ALA A 84 -5.41 16.98 5.64
C ALA A 84 -4.48 17.86 6.49
N ALA A 85 -3.27 17.39 6.78
CA ALA A 85 -2.26 18.16 7.52
C ALA A 85 -1.45 19.14 6.64
N TRP A 86 -1.44 18.93 5.32
CA TRP A 86 -0.53 19.62 4.39
C TRP A 86 -1.23 20.59 3.43
N ARG A 87 -2.45 20.26 2.96
CA ARG A 87 -3.17 21.03 1.94
C ARG A 87 -3.59 22.41 2.43
N GLU A 88 -3.81 23.33 1.50
CA GLU A 88 -4.29 24.67 1.84
C GLU A 88 -5.76 24.65 2.32
N ALA A 89 -6.11 25.61 3.19
CA ALA A 89 -7.47 25.74 3.68
C ALA A 89 -8.42 26.06 2.51
N GLY A 90 -9.44 25.23 2.32
CA GLY A 90 -10.40 25.36 1.21
C GLY A 90 -9.95 24.75 -0.11
N GLU A 91 -8.75 24.15 -0.17
CA GLU A 91 -8.29 23.43 -1.36
C GLU A 91 -9.19 22.21 -1.63
N ALA A 92 -9.62 22.08 -2.89
CA ALA A 92 -10.54 21.04 -3.31
C ALA A 92 -9.88 19.65 -3.23
N TRP A 93 -10.65 18.66 -2.77
CA TRP A 93 -10.22 17.26 -2.74
C TRP A 93 -10.34 16.63 -4.14
N THR A 94 -9.27 16.73 -4.93
CA THR A 94 -9.23 16.27 -6.33
C THR A 94 -8.15 15.22 -6.55
N MET A 95 -8.17 14.55 -7.71
CA MET A 95 -7.09 13.64 -8.10
C MET A 95 -5.73 14.32 -8.19
N ASP A 96 -5.68 15.60 -8.57
CA ASP A 96 -4.41 16.32 -8.63
C ASP A 96 -3.84 16.57 -7.24
N LEU A 97 -4.68 16.87 -6.25
CA LEU A 97 -4.26 16.95 -4.86
C LEU A 97 -3.78 15.59 -4.33
N VAL A 98 -4.45 14.49 -4.70
CA VAL A 98 -4.03 13.12 -4.33
C VAL A 98 -2.65 12.79 -4.92
N ARG A 99 -2.43 13.07 -6.22
CA ARG A 99 -1.14 12.87 -6.90
C ARG A 99 -0.03 13.70 -6.27
N ARG A 100 -0.30 14.98 -6.00
CA ARG A 100 0.65 15.86 -5.31
C ARG A 100 0.98 15.37 -3.91
N CYS A 101 -0.01 14.95 -3.12
CA CYS A 101 0.21 14.38 -1.80
C CYS A 101 1.09 13.10 -1.87
N ALA A 102 0.81 12.20 -2.81
CA ALA A 102 1.61 11.00 -3.03
C ALA A 102 3.10 11.34 -3.34
N ALA A 103 3.32 12.31 -4.22
CA ALA A 103 4.65 12.73 -4.63
C ALA A 103 5.40 13.52 -3.54
N GLU A 104 4.75 14.52 -2.95
CA GLU A 104 5.41 15.52 -2.09
C GLU A 104 5.40 15.14 -0.60
N GLN A 105 4.35 14.46 -0.12
CA GLN A 105 4.21 14.10 1.29
C GLN A 105 4.61 12.67 1.59
N LEU A 106 4.26 11.75 0.69
CA LEU A 106 4.59 10.34 0.86
C LEU A 106 5.92 9.98 0.19
N GLY A 107 6.29 10.66 -0.90
CA GLY A 107 7.56 10.40 -1.60
C GLY A 107 7.61 8.98 -2.17
N LEU A 108 6.45 8.46 -2.61
CA LEU A 108 6.30 7.09 -3.12
C LEU A 108 5.61 7.11 -4.49
N PRO A 109 6.01 6.23 -5.43
CA PRO A 109 5.33 6.09 -6.70
C PRO A 109 4.04 5.27 -6.51
N LEU A 110 3.03 5.86 -5.86
CA LEU A 110 1.81 5.15 -5.53
C LEU A 110 1.01 4.76 -6.77
N LEU A 111 0.43 3.57 -6.74
CA LEU A 111 -0.64 3.20 -7.65
C LEU A 111 -1.90 3.97 -7.23
N LEU A 112 -2.30 4.93 -8.05
CA LEU A 112 -3.48 5.76 -7.86
C LEU A 112 -4.54 5.36 -8.90
N PRO A 113 -5.62 4.67 -8.49
CA PRO A 113 -6.66 4.27 -9.43
C PRO A 113 -7.31 5.46 -10.15
N GLU A 114 -7.37 5.38 -11.47
CA GLU A 114 -7.99 6.41 -12.31
C GLU A 114 -9.38 5.95 -12.81
N GLY A 115 -10.25 6.91 -13.14
CA GLY A 115 -11.57 6.63 -13.71
C GLY A 115 -12.63 6.09 -12.72
N ILE A 116 -12.30 5.93 -11.43
CA ILE A 116 -13.20 5.35 -10.43
C ILE A 116 -13.70 6.33 -9.35
N GLY A 117 -13.39 7.62 -9.46
CA GLY A 117 -13.65 8.58 -8.38
C GLY A 117 -12.86 8.23 -7.11
N TYR A 118 -11.53 8.12 -7.25
CA TYR A 118 -10.65 7.72 -6.16
C TYR A 118 -10.64 8.72 -4.98
N PRO A 119 -10.72 10.05 -5.15
CA PRO A 119 -10.84 10.98 -4.04
C PRO A 119 -12.13 10.72 -3.24
N GLU A 120 -13.25 10.49 -3.91
CA GLU A 120 -14.54 10.18 -3.27
C GLU A 120 -14.51 8.81 -2.59
N MET A 121 -13.76 7.84 -3.13
CA MET A 121 -13.50 6.57 -2.46
C MET A 121 -12.73 6.79 -1.15
N ILE A 122 -11.66 7.59 -1.16
CA ILE A 122 -10.88 7.91 0.06
C ILE A 122 -11.80 8.52 1.12
N ASP A 123 -12.65 9.49 0.74
CA ASP A 123 -13.61 10.10 1.68
C ASP A 123 -14.57 9.07 2.29
N ARG A 124 -15.09 8.14 1.47
CA ARG A 124 -15.97 7.06 1.97
C ARG A 124 -15.26 6.13 2.95
N VAL A 125 -14.01 5.76 2.68
CA VAL A 125 -13.19 4.94 3.58
C VAL A 125 -12.99 5.65 4.92
N VAL A 126 -12.62 6.93 4.89
CA VAL A 126 -12.39 7.75 6.08
C VAL A 126 -13.67 7.96 6.89
N ALA A 127 -14.79 8.26 6.21
CA ALA A 127 -16.09 8.40 6.86
C ALA A 127 -16.52 7.10 7.54
N SER A 128 -16.39 5.95 6.86
CA SER A 128 -16.70 4.63 7.43
C SER A 128 -15.87 4.33 8.69
N ARG A 129 -14.57 4.66 8.66
CA ARG A 129 -13.69 4.48 9.84
C ARG A 129 -14.10 5.37 11.01
N ARG A 130 -14.40 6.65 10.75
CA ARG A 130 -14.86 7.59 11.78
C ARG A 130 -16.16 7.12 12.44
N LEU A 131 -17.13 6.65 11.65
CA LEU A 131 -18.38 6.08 12.17
C LEU A 131 -18.15 4.88 13.10
N ARG A 132 -17.07 4.12 12.86
CA ARG A 132 -16.68 2.95 13.65
C ARG A 132 -15.74 3.29 14.82
N GLY A 133 -15.41 4.57 15.04
CA GLY A 133 -14.46 5.00 16.07
C GLY A 133 -13.02 4.53 15.82
N LEU A 134 -12.66 4.23 14.57
CA LEU A 134 -11.33 3.74 14.18
C LEU A 134 -10.39 4.89 13.84
N PRO A 135 -9.06 4.74 14.05
CA PRO A 135 -8.08 5.78 13.77
C PRO A 135 -7.97 6.08 12.26
N VAL A 136 -7.70 7.35 11.94
CA VAL A 136 -7.50 7.89 10.59
C VAL A 136 -6.24 8.74 10.48
N ARG A 137 -5.33 8.61 11.46
CA ARG A 137 -4.11 9.40 11.62
C ARG A 137 -2.92 8.48 11.67
#